data_AF-A0A351RW30-F1
#
_entry.id   AF-A0A351RW30-F1
#
_cell.length_a   1.000
_cell.length_b   1.000
_cell.length_c   1.000
_cell.angle_alpha   90.00
_cell.angle_beta   90.00
_cell.angle_gamma   90.00
#
_symmetry.space_group_name_H-M   'P 1'
#
loop_
_entity.id
_entity.type
_entity.pdbx_description
1 polymer ?
#
loop_
_entity_poly.entity_id
_entity_poly.type
_entity_poly.pdbx_seq_one_letter_code
_entity_poly.pdbx_strand_id
1 'polypeptide(L)' 'PAHAAYMKKAFYIDKYEVTNERYEKFIKETGHRKPINWITGTYPEGKGKHPVVFVN' A
#
# COMPACT_ATOMS: atom_id res chain seq x y z
N PRO A 1 -17.69 -19.02 -10.54
CA PRO A 1 -19.03 -19.44 -10.08
C PRO A 1 -19.46 -18.55 -8.90
N ALA A 2 -20.76 -18.25 -8.78
CA ALA A 2 -21.28 -17.55 -7.61
C ALA A 2 -21.18 -18.46 -6.37
N HIS A 3 -20.84 -17.89 -5.21
CA HIS A 3 -20.74 -18.62 -3.94
C HIS A 3 -21.06 -17.70 -2.76
N ALA A 4 -21.47 -18.28 -1.63
CA ALA A 4 -21.74 -17.54 -0.41
C ALA A 4 -20.45 -17.30 0.39
N ALA A 5 -20.31 -16.10 0.95
CA ALA A 5 -19.25 -15.75 1.90
C ALA A 5 -19.88 -15.36 3.24
N TYR A 6 -19.38 -15.91 4.34
CA TYR A 6 -19.87 -15.62 5.68
C TYR A 6 -18.85 -14.81 6.49
N MET A 7 -19.26 -13.63 6.94
CA MET A 7 -18.45 -12.76 7.81
C MET A 7 -18.83 -13.01 9.27
N LYS A 8 -17.92 -13.55 10.08
CA LYS A 8 -18.18 -13.85 11.51
C LYS A 8 -18.26 -12.60 12.40
N LYS A 9 -17.58 -11.52 12.02
CA LYS A 9 -17.49 -10.27 12.80
C LYS A 9 -17.40 -9.08 11.85
N ALA A 10 -17.83 -7.91 12.32
CA ALA A 10 -17.55 -6.65 11.65
C ALA A 10 -16.05 -6.34 11.69
N PHE A 11 -15.56 -5.70 10.63
CA PHE A 11 -14.18 -5.24 10.52
C PHE A 11 -14.16 -3.91 9.77
N TYR A 12 -13.08 -3.16 9.95
CA TYR A 12 -12.82 -1.94 9.19
C TYR A 12 -11.99 -2.28 7.97
N ILE A 13 -12.25 -1.55 6.88
CA ILE A 13 -11.43 -1.56 5.68
C ILE A 13 -11.15 -0.10 5.31
N ASP A 14 -9.94 0.17 4.85
CA ASP A 14 -9.59 1.49 4.37
C ASP A 14 -10.45 1.85 3.16
N LYS A 15 -10.93 3.10 3.14
CA LYS A 15 -11.71 3.64 2.02
C LYS A 15 -10.87 3.82 0.75
N TYR A 16 -9.56 4.00 0.92
CA TYR A 16 -8.61 4.27 -0.16
C TYR A 16 -7.40 3.35 -0.02
N GLU A 17 -6.76 3.08 -1.14
CA GLU A 17 -5.51 2.32 -1.16
C GLU A 17 -4.41 3.04 -0.35
N VAL A 18 -3.45 2.26 0.13
CA VAL A 18 -2.28 2.79 0.83
C VAL A 18 -1.50 3.66 -0.15
N THR A 19 -1.22 4.91 0.24
CA THR A 19 -0.51 5.85 -0.59
C THR A 19 1.01 5.66 -0.52
N ASN A 20 1.73 6.14 -1.55
CA ASN A 20 3.19 6.10 -1.59
C ASN A 20 3.84 6.75 -0.34
N GLU A 21 3.32 7.90 0.11
CA GLU A 21 3.85 8.59 1.30
C GLU A 21 3.66 7.78 2.60
N ARG A 22 2.53 7.06 2.74
CA ARG A 22 2.26 6.20 3.90
C ARG A 22 3.16 4.96 3.86
N TYR A 23 3.35 4.37 2.68
CA TYR A 23 4.23 3.24 2.51
C TYR A 23 5.71 3.60 2.72
N GLU A 24 6.14 4.80 2.30
CA GLU A 24 7.49 5.29 2.57
C GLU A 24 7.76 5.42 4.08
N LYS A 25 6.79 5.93 4.84
CA LYS A 25 6.88 5.96 6.32
C LYS A 25 7.03 4.55 6.90
N PHE A 26 6.23 3.59 6.45
CA PHE A 26 6.35 2.19 6.85
C PHE A 26 7.76 1.62 6.57
N ILE A 27 8.32 1.87 5.39
CA ILE A 27 9.69 1.45 5.05
C ILE A 27 10.72 2.08 6.00
N LYS A 28 10.62 3.39 6.26
CA LYS A 28 11.54 4.11 7.15
C LYS A 28 11.52 3.54 8.58
N GLU A 29 10.36 3.11 9.06
CA GLU A 29 10.18 2.57 10.40
C GLU A 29 10.59 1.09 10.53
N THR A 30 10.41 0.29 9.48
CA THR A 30 10.58 -1.17 9.55
C THR A 30 11.82 -1.68 8.81
N GLY A 31 12.43 -0.86 7.96
CA GLY A 31 13.50 -1.30 7.06
C GLY A 31 13.02 -2.20 5.91
N HIS A 32 11.71 -2.25 5.65
CA HIS A 32 11.15 -3.11 4.61
C HIS A 32 11.67 -2.77 3.20
N ARG A 33 11.59 -3.73 2.28
CA ARG A 33 12.05 -3.55 0.91
C ARG A 33 11.21 -2.49 0.19
N LYS A 34 11.89 -1.58 -0.51
CA LYS A 34 11.26 -0.56 -1.36
C LYS A 34 10.63 -1.20 -2.62
N PRO A 35 9.50 -0.65 -3.13
CA PRO A 35 8.93 -1.06 -4.41
C PRO A 35 9.94 -0.98 -5.54
N ILE A 36 9.89 -1.93 -6.49
CA ILE A 36 10.92 -2.05 -7.54
C ILE A 36 10.91 -0.88 -8.53
N ASN A 37 9.78 -0.19 -8.68
CA ASN A 37 9.64 0.96 -9.57
C ASN A 37 10.11 2.29 -8.93
N TRP A 38 10.52 2.28 -7.66
CA TRP A 38 11.10 3.46 -6.99
C TRP A 38 12.58 3.59 -7.34
N ILE A 39 12.85 3.96 -8.60
CA ILE A 39 14.19 3.93 -9.24
C ILE A 39 15.21 4.81 -8.50
N THR A 40 14.77 5.95 -7.95
CA THR A 40 15.62 6.89 -7.18
C THR A 40 15.62 6.57 -5.68
N GLY A 41 15.09 5.42 -5.28
CA GLY A 41 14.99 5.01 -3.88
C GLY A 41 13.82 5.63 -3.11
N THR A 42 12.94 6.36 -3.78
CA THR A 42 11.64 6.81 -3.25
C THR A 42 10.60 6.87 -4.38
N TYR A 43 9.35 7.19 -4.04
CA TYR A 43 8.28 7.34 -5.02
C TYR A 43 8.52 8.54 -5.96
N PRO A 44 7.98 8.53 -7.19
CA PRO A 44 8.13 9.66 -8.11
C PRO A 44 7.58 10.98 -7.54
N GLU A 45 8.21 12.10 -7.89
CA GLU A 45 7.78 13.42 -7.44
C GLU A 45 6.29 13.69 -7.77
N GLY A 46 5.58 14.32 -6.83
CA GLY A 46 4.13 14.59 -6.97
C GLY A 46 3.23 13.35 -6.83
N LYS A 47 3.78 12.14 -6.62
CA LYS A 47 2.98 10.90 -6.48
C LYS A 47 2.74 10.46 -5.04
N GLY A 48 3.05 11.28 -4.03
CA GLY A 48 2.90 10.94 -2.60
C GLY A 48 1.50 10.45 -2.22
N LYS A 49 0.44 11.09 -2.74
CA LYS A 49 -0.97 10.72 -2.51
C LYS A 49 -1.53 9.66 -3.47
N HIS A 50 -0.74 9.19 -4.42
CA HIS A 50 -1.15 8.10 -5.30
C HIS A 50 -0.95 6.76 -4.58
N PRO A 51 -1.70 5.72 -4.98
CA PRO A 51 -1.51 4.37 -4.45
C PRO A 51 -0.07 3.88 -4.65
N VAL A 52 0.46 3.17 -3.65
CA VAL A 52 1.68 2.39 -3.83
C VAL A 52 1.40 1.18 -4.70
N VAL A 53 2.32 0.87 -5.60
CA VAL A 53 2.24 -0.25 -6.55
C VAL A 53 3.58 -0.97 -6.63
N PHE A 54 3.60 -2.17 -7.21
CA PHE A 54 4.80 -3.03 -7.30
C PHE A 54 5.38 -3.45 -5.93
N VAL A 55 4.49 -3.83 -5.02
CA VAL A 55 4.78 -4.42 -3.71
C VAL A 55 4.40 -5.92 -3.74
N ASN A 56 5.14 -6.77 -3.01
CA ASN A 56 4.93 -8.22 -2.93
C ASN A 56 4.75 -8.68 -1.49
#